data_AF-A0A8T4PHX7-F1
#
_entry.id   AF-A0A8T4PHX7-F1
#
_cell.length_a   1.000
_cell.length_b   1.000
_cell.length_c   1.000
_cell.angle_alpha   90.00
_cell.angle_beta   90.00
_cell.angle_gamma   90.00
#
_symmetry.space_group_name_H-M   'P 1'
#
loop_
_entity.id
_entity.type
_entity.pdbx_description
1 polymer ?
#
loop_
_entity_poly.entity_id
_entity_poly.type
_entity_poly.pdbx_seq_one_letter_code
_entity_poly.pdbx_strand_id
1 'polypeptide(L)' 'MKKVMCAGTFDIIHPGHLFYLSEAKKYGDKLVVVVARDNTSEKFKGRKPAHNERERLEAVRTLEIVDEAVLG' A
#
# COMPACT_ATOMS: atom_id res chain seq x y z
N MET A 1 -0.10 18.28 -12.82
CA MET A 1 -0.03 17.42 -11.64
C MET A 1 -0.12 15.96 -12.07
N LYS A 2 1.00 15.24 -12.04
CA LYS A 2 1.10 13.82 -12.40
C LYS A 2 0.84 12.96 -11.16
N LYS A 3 -0.04 11.97 -11.29
CA LYS A 3 -0.33 11.01 -10.22
C LYS A 3 0.34 9.67 -10.53
N VAL A 4 0.86 9.01 -9.51
CA VAL A 4 1.41 7.66 -9.53
C VAL A 4 0.55 6.79 -8.61
N MET A 5 0.27 5.56 -9.03
CA MET A 5 -0.49 4.61 -8.25
C MET A 5 0.37 3.37 -7.98
N CYS A 6 0.37 2.92 -6.73
CA CYS A 6 0.93 1.65 -6.29
C CYS A 6 -0.19 0.77 -5.72
N ALA A 7 -0.08 -0.54 -5.87
CA ALA A 7 -1.05 -1.48 -5.33
C ALA A 7 -0.34 -2.66 -4.66
N GLY A 8 -0.89 -3.16 -3.56
CA GLY A 8 -0.29 -4.27 -2.83
C GLY A 8 -1.02 -4.63 -1.55
N THR A 9 -0.62 -5.73 -0.92
CA THR A 9 -1.16 -6.11 0.39
C THR A 9 -0.63 -5.18 1.51
N PHE A 10 0.65 -4.78 1.47
CA PHE A 10 1.27 -3.95 2.51
C PHE A 10 1.04 -4.47 3.94
N ASP A 11 1.16 -5.78 4.12
CA ASP A 11 1.10 -6.43 5.43
C ASP A 11 2.48 -6.41 6.07
N ILE A 12 2.56 -6.02 7.35
CA ILE A 12 3.80 -5.78 8.10
C ILE A 12 4.73 -4.85 7.31
N ILE A 13 4.58 -3.53 7.50
CA ILE A 13 5.43 -2.55 6.83
C ILE A 13 6.91 -2.80 7.17
N HIS A 14 7.74 -2.85 6.13
CA HIS A 14 9.16 -3.16 6.23
C HIS A 14 9.95 -2.33 5.20
N PRO A 15 11.29 -2.26 5.28
CA PRO A 15 12.09 -1.38 4.42
C PRO A 15 11.86 -1.56 2.91
N GLY A 16 11.60 -2.79 2.46
CA GLY A 16 11.23 -3.04 1.05
C GLY A 16 9.98 -2.28 0.57
N HIS A 17 8.95 -2.14 1.41
CA HIS A 17 7.76 -1.35 1.07
C HIS A 17 8.10 0.14 0.98
N LEU A 18 8.91 0.65 1.92
CA LEU A 18 9.34 2.04 1.92
C LEU A 18 10.14 2.38 0.67
N PHE A 19 11.10 1.52 0.31
CA PHE A 19 11.89 1.66 -0.91
C PHE A 19 11.00 1.66 -2.16
N TYR A 20 10.10 0.68 -2.29
CA TYR A 20 9.17 0.59 -3.42
C TYR A 20 8.33 1.86 -3.59
N LEU A 21 7.70 2.32 -2.51
CA LEU A 21 6.85 3.51 -2.53
C LEU A 21 7.66 4.80 -2.75
N SER A 22 8.87 4.90 -2.18
CA SER A 22 9.74 6.06 -2.39
C SER A 22 10.23 6.17 -3.82
N GLU A 23 10.60 5.03 -4.44
CA GLU A 23 10.97 5.02 -5.87
C GLU A 23 9.76 5.39 -6.73
N ALA A 24 8.57 4.86 -6.43
CA ALA A 24 7.35 5.20 -7.17
C ALA A 24 7.00 6.69 -7.09
N LYS A 25 7.12 7.33 -5.92
CA LYS A 25 6.86 8.77 -5.72
C LYS A 25 7.70 9.64 -6.64
N LYS A 26 8.94 9.26 -7.00
CA LYS A 26 9.80 10.03 -7.92
C LYS A 26 9.19 10.21 -9.32
N TYR A 27 8.22 9.37 -9.70
CA TYR A 27 7.60 9.42 -11.02
C TYR A 27 6.41 10.39 -11.12
N GLY A 28 6.03 11.09 -10.05
CA GLY A 28 4.95 12.08 -10.09
C GLY A 28 4.84 12.96 -8.85
N ASP A 29 3.84 13.82 -8.84
CA ASP A 29 3.63 14.80 -7.77
C ASP A 29 2.83 14.19 -6.60
N LYS A 30 1.97 13.21 -6.89
CA LYS A 30 1.14 12.50 -5.91
C LYS A 30 1.25 10.99 -6.05
N LEU A 31 1.41 10.31 -4.93
CA LEU A 31 1.40 8.86 -4.76
C LEU A 31 0.09 8.43 -4.09
N VAL A 32 -0.70 7.66 -4.83
CA VAL A 32 -1.90 6.98 -4.33
C VAL A 32 -1.57 5.51 -4.11
N VAL A 33 -1.87 4.97 -2.93
CA VAL A 33 -1.63 3.57 -2.61
C VAL A 33 -2.95 2.83 -2.43
N VAL A 34 -3.15 1.79 -3.23
CA VAL A 34 -4.30 0.88 -3.13
C VAL A 34 -3.90 -0.33 -2.29
N VAL A 35 -4.50 -0.42 -1.11
CA VAL A 35 -4.30 -1.53 -0.17
C VAL A 35 -5.32 -2.63 -0.50
N ALA A 36 -4.81 -3.79 -0.87
CA ALA A 36 -5.63 -4.93 -1.27
C ALA A 36 -6.58 -5.35 -0.14
N ARG A 37 -7.83 -5.65 -0.47
CA ARG A 37 -8.79 -6.29 0.46
C ARG A 37 -8.27 -7.61 1.04
N ASP A 38 -8.77 -8.00 2.20
CA ASP A 38 -8.38 -9.26 2.86
C ASP A 38 -8.70 -10.47 1.96
N ASN A 39 -9.90 -10.48 1.35
CA ASN A 39 -10.32 -11.55 0.44
C ASN A 39 -9.42 -11.66 -0.81
N THR A 40 -9.02 -10.53 -1.39
CA THR A 40 -8.10 -10.48 -2.54
C THR A 40 -6.74 -11.01 -2.13
N SER A 41 -6.21 -10.55 -0.99
CA SER A 41 -4.90 -10.99 -0.51
C SER A 41 -4.86 -12.48 -0.21
N GLU A 42 -5.90 -13.02 0.43
CA GLU A 42 -6.04 -14.45 0.72
C GLU A 42 -6.15 -15.27 -0.57
N LYS A 43 -6.99 -14.83 -1.53
CA LYS A 43 -7.14 -15.51 -2.82
C LYS A 43 -5.83 -15.63 -3.60
N PHE A 44 -5.02 -14.57 -3.63
CA PHE A 44 -3.77 -14.55 -4.41
C PHE A 44 -2.57 -15.15 -3.67
N LYS A 45 -2.52 -15.06 -2.34
CA LYS A 45 -1.37 -15.52 -1.55
C LYS A 45 -1.60 -16.87 -0.87
N GLY A 46 -2.81 -17.41 -0.92
CA GLY A 46 -3.19 -18.69 -0.29
C GLY A 46 -3.19 -18.65 1.24
N ARG A 47 -3.09 -17.45 1.84
CA ARG A 47 -3.08 -17.25 3.29
C ARG A 47 -3.62 -15.86 3.63
N LYS A 48 -4.23 -15.75 4.80
CA LYS A 48 -4.65 -14.46 5.35
C LYS A 48 -3.43 -13.57 5.67
N PRO A 49 -3.53 -12.26 5.45
CA PRO A 49 -2.59 -11.30 6.03
C PRO A 49 -2.54 -11.42 7.56
N ALA A 50 -1.44 -11.02 8.18
CA ALA A 50 -1.29 -10.93 9.62
C ALA A 50 -2.16 -9.81 10.22
N HIS A 51 -2.31 -8.70 9.49
CA HIS A 51 -3.18 -7.57 9.85
C HIS A 51 -4.36 -7.46 8.90
N ASN A 52 -5.54 -7.12 9.42
CA ASN A 52 -6.73 -6.93 8.60
C ASN A 52 -6.58 -5.72 7.67
N GLU A 53 -7.45 -5.62 6.66
CA GLU A 53 -7.34 -4.58 5.64
C GLU A 53 -7.38 -3.15 6.18
N ARG A 54 -8.09 -2.90 7.29
CA ARG A 54 -8.16 -1.56 7.91
C ARG A 54 -6.87 -1.21 8.64
N GLU A 55 -6.27 -2.17 9.34
CA GLU A 55 -4.97 -1.99 9.99
C GLU A 55 -3.87 -1.72 8.96
N ARG A 56 -3.87 -2.48 7.85
CA ARG A 56 -2.93 -2.27 6.75
C ARG A 56 -3.14 -0.92 6.06
N LEU A 57 -4.40 -0.52 5.85
CA LEU A 57 -4.73 0.80 5.31
C LEU A 57 -4.16 1.91 6.19
N GLU A 58 -4.38 1.83 7.50
CA GLU A 58 -3.89 2.84 8.44
C GLU A 58 -2.36 2.88 8.47
N ALA A 59 -1.71 1.71 8.50
CA ALA A 59 -0.25 1.61 8.44
C ALA A 59 0.32 2.31 7.20
N VAL A 60 -0.29 2.10 6.03
CA VAL A 60 0.11 2.78 4.79
C VAL A 60 -0.20 4.27 4.82
N ARG A 61 -1.36 4.67 5.36
CA ARG A 61 -1.79 6.08 5.45
C ARG A 61 -0.88 6.92 6.33
N THR A 62 -0.25 6.32 7.35
CA THR A 62 0.68 7.02 8.25
C THR A 62 2.06 7.28 7.64
N LEU A 63 2.37 6.70 6.48
CA LEU A 63 3.66 6.91 5.82
C LEU A 63 3.71 8.29 5.16
N GLU A 64 4.69 9.11 5.55
CA GLU A 64 4.87 10.48 5.02
C GLU A 64 4.97 10.55 3.48
N ILE A 65 5.48 9.49 2.84
CA ILE A 65 5.64 9.43 1.37
C ILE A 65 4.31 9.22 0.62
N VAL A 66 3.23 8.85 1.31
CA VAL A 66 1.93 8.51 0.72
C VAL A 66 0.97 9.71 0.84
N ASP A 67 0.44 10.18 -0.29
CA ASP A 67 -0.53 11.30 -0.28
C ASP A 67 -1.97 10.82 -0.04
N GLU A 68 -2.30 9.62 -0.51
CA GLU A 68 -3.63 9.03 -0.38
C GLU A 68 -3.52 7.51 -0.29
N ALA A 69 -4.21 6.90 0.66
CA ALA A 69 -4.32 5.45 0.80
C ALA A 69 -5.80 5.05 0.77
N VAL A 70 -6.15 4.04 -0.04
CA VAL A 70 -7.53 3.55 -0.18
C VAL A 70 -7.57 2.02 -0.20
N LEU A 71 -8.72 1.44 0.12
CA LEU A 71 -8.95 0.00 -0.01
C LEU A 71 -9.43 -0.35 -1.42
N GLY A 72 -8.83 -1.38 -2.04
CA GLY A 72 -9.17 -1.85 -3.39
C GLY A 72 -9.04 -3.35 -3.59
#